data_AF-K0SYC8-F1
#
_entry.id   AF-K0SYC8-F1
#
_cell.length_a   1.000
_cell.length_b   1.000
_cell.length_c   1.000
_cell.angle_alpha   90.00
_cell.angle_beta   90.00
_cell.angle_gamma   90.00
#
_symmetry.space_group_name_H-M   'P 1'
#
loop_
_entity.id
_entity.type
_entity.pdbx_description
1 polymer ?
#
loop_
_entity_poly.entity_id
_entity_poly.type
_entity_poly.pdbx_seq_one_letter_code
_entity_poly.pdbx_strand_id
1 'polypeptide(L)'
;NFEMRSNSVMRLRKMVHNARGVITTPTLRSSSSLNMLVVQQSPEVVWDEDLTSKLSREIKREDERYQKASQKGWELNAALVKVEIGASSAEDESLDTLVSEIVDSPEMYNNIIHDQSTNDTEEGVLLHPRAPRLANLSSKVEEFARMKATQHFLTEGKLLSPHSSCFKTPAGRSILTDEEYIGGCCIGLCHDLSKHAVNRASNAANDSMAVPFIESCRDTAVVILDALLAFDFRNGPLRRKYDSLKYALKNLETVLYELSVAGAVGGNKLDGPAKKKAKTEGRGTGEASADSPSLLPKDDIDAIRERMEHRDKLRETLIKTCRDGQKQAKQAIFALHRNDMKTASTLLSKCEECVEQNLVPILREEPCLRSGSFTGVLEEYVEAKLFAAWLEESEEKKGRRILLPQEIPLPISTDEFIGGLMDLTGEIGRHAVQRGTVRDKAGVELCLQSSKTVYNGLKLLGKIPGRSSAKKVAMVQKNVEKLERVLYEQSLMEMAGRKEFASSVEEGFGNDNGEEN
;
A
#
# COMPACT_ATOMS: atom_id res chain seq x y z
N ASN A 1 -53.50 -18.70 3.51
CA ASN A 1 -52.53 -17.74 4.10
C ASN A 1 -53.08 -16.32 4.23
N PHE A 2 -54.32 -16.20 4.68
CA PHE A 2 -55.01 -14.92 4.88
C PHE A 2 -55.60 -14.93 6.30
N GLU A 3 -54.76 -15.19 7.32
CA GLU A 3 -55.23 -15.28 8.71
C GLU A 3 -54.11 -15.00 9.73
N MET A 4 -53.25 -14.02 9.47
CA MET A 4 -52.21 -13.57 10.42
C MET A 4 -51.99 -12.05 10.40
N ARG A 5 -53.06 -11.25 10.27
CA ARG A 5 -52.97 -9.77 10.38
C ARG A 5 -54.04 -9.10 11.24
N SER A 6 -54.80 -9.84 12.05
CA SER A 6 -55.87 -9.28 12.90
C SER A 6 -55.47 -8.95 14.35
N ASN A 7 -54.35 -9.48 14.87
CA ASN A 7 -54.06 -9.41 16.32
C ASN A 7 -53.15 -8.25 16.79
N SER A 8 -52.68 -7.37 15.90
CA SER A 8 -51.80 -6.24 16.32
C SER A 8 -52.53 -4.90 16.49
N VAL A 9 -53.78 -4.77 16.03
CA VAL A 9 -54.52 -3.49 16.08
C VAL A 9 -55.32 -3.33 17.39
N MET A 10 -55.54 -4.41 18.16
CA MET A 10 -56.28 -4.33 19.44
C MET A 10 -55.44 -3.96 20.67
N ARG A 11 -54.11 -3.94 20.60
CA ARG A 11 -53.26 -3.56 21.76
C ARG A 11 -52.93 -2.08 21.87
N LEU A 12 -53.21 -1.26 20.85
CA LEU A 12 -52.92 0.19 20.86
C LEU A 12 -54.10 1.07 21.32
N ARG A 13 -55.29 0.52 21.57
CA ARG A 13 -56.47 1.29 22.02
C ARG A 13 -56.70 1.31 23.55
N LYS A 14 -55.85 0.66 24.35
CA LYS A 14 -56.04 0.54 25.81
C LYS A 14 -55.12 1.41 26.68
N MET A 15 -54.30 2.29 26.10
CA MET A 15 -53.43 3.22 26.86
C MET A 15 -53.73 4.72 26.63
N VAL A 16 -54.80 5.06 25.90
CA VAL A 16 -55.16 6.47 25.62
C VAL A 16 -56.39 6.93 26.44
N HIS A 17 -56.73 6.23 27.53
CA HIS A 17 -57.94 6.53 28.31
C HIS A 17 -57.73 6.76 29.81
N ASN A 18 -56.54 7.16 30.25
CA ASN A 18 -56.31 7.55 31.64
C ASN A 18 -55.34 8.73 31.75
N ALA A 19 -55.77 9.92 31.33
CA ALA A 19 -55.17 11.20 31.73
C ALA A 19 -56.11 12.36 31.38
N ARG A 20 -57.34 12.35 31.92
CA ARG A 20 -58.18 13.54 32.01
C ARG A 20 -58.73 13.63 33.42
N GLY A 21 -58.01 14.36 34.26
CA GLY A 21 -58.36 14.60 35.66
C GLY A 21 -57.85 15.95 36.12
N VAL A 22 -58.77 16.92 36.10
CA VAL A 22 -58.91 18.05 37.04
C VAL A 22 -57.84 19.14 37.04
N ILE A 23 -58.28 20.28 36.50
CA ILE A 23 -57.74 21.63 36.72
C ILE A 23 -58.14 22.08 38.13
N THR A 24 -57.17 22.43 38.97
CA THR A 24 -57.33 23.40 40.07
C THR A 24 -56.03 24.17 40.25
N THR A 25 -56.09 25.48 39.98
CA THR A 25 -55.05 26.46 40.33
C THR A 25 -55.06 26.74 41.84
N PRO A 26 -53.89 27.07 42.43
CA PRO A 26 -53.85 28.31 43.18
C PRO A 26 -52.62 29.18 42.87
N THR A 27 -52.82 30.45 43.12
CA THR A 27 -52.00 31.63 42.85
C THR A 27 -50.76 31.77 43.74
N LEU A 28 -49.68 32.27 43.12
CA LEU A 28 -48.63 33.17 43.62
C LEU A 28 -47.96 32.90 44.99
N ARG A 29 -46.64 32.62 44.93
CA ARG A 29 -45.63 33.38 45.68
C ARG A 29 -44.29 33.38 44.94
N SER A 30 -43.86 34.58 44.57
CA SER A 30 -42.52 34.90 44.08
C SER A 30 -41.47 34.59 45.15
N SER A 31 -40.48 33.76 44.82
CA SER A 31 -39.17 33.83 45.47
C SER A 31 -38.09 33.62 44.41
N SER A 32 -37.36 34.70 44.23
CA SER A 32 -36.22 34.91 43.37
C SER A 32 -34.98 34.23 43.95
N SER A 33 -34.46 33.22 43.24
CA SER A 33 -33.04 32.86 43.20
C SER A 33 -32.86 31.57 42.40
N LEU A 34 -33.06 31.66 41.08
CA LEU A 34 -32.50 30.66 40.16
C LEU A 34 -31.02 31.02 40.00
N ASN A 35 -30.16 30.30 40.73
CA ASN A 35 -28.75 30.23 40.39
C ASN A 35 -28.67 29.71 38.94
N MET A 36 -28.36 30.60 38.01
CA MET A 36 -27.84 30.21 36.70
C MET A 36 -26.61 29.37 36.97
N LEU A 37 -26.75 28.04 36.85
CA LEU A 37 -25.64 27.19 36.48
C LEU A 37 -25.13 27.74 35.15
N VAL A 38 -24.04 28.50 35.22
CA VAL A 38 -23.20 28.78 34.07
C VAL A 38 -22.75 27.40 33.58
N VAL A 39 -23.43 26.90 32.55
CA VAL A 39 -22.88 25.83 31.72
C VAL A 39 -21.63 26.45 31.11
N GLN A 40 -20.47 26.16 31.70
CA GLN A 40 -19.20 26.43 31.05
C GLN A 40 -19.29 25.74 29.69
N GLN A 41 -19.26 26.51 28.60
CA GLN A 41 -19.17 25.96 27.26
C GLN A 41 -17.95 25.05 27.25
N SER A 42 -18.17 23.75 27.05
CA SER A 42 -17.09 22.78 26.91
C SER A 42 -16.13 23.28 25.82
N PRO A 43 -14.80 23.18 26.00
CA PRO A 43 -13.86 23.59 24.98
C PRO A 43 -14.19 22.89 23.65
N GLU A 44 -14.55 23.67 22.64
CA GLU A 44 -14.93 23.13 21.32
C GLU A 44 -13.70 22.59 20.60
N VAL A 45 -13.88 21.54 19.81
CA VAL A 45 -12.83 21.05 18.91
C VAL A 45 -13.20 21.57 17.54
N VAL A 46 -12.35 22.42 16.97
CA VAL A 46 -12.63 23.05 15.69
C VAL A 46 -12.29 22.05 14.59
N TRP A 47 -13.32 21.40 14.06
CA TRP A 47 -13.23 20.65 12.81
C TRP A 47 -13.44 21.62 11.66
N ASP A 48 -12.41 21.78 10.84
CA ASP A 48 -12.50 22.65 9.68
C ASP A 48 -13.35 21.98 8.58
N GLU A 49 -14.45 22.60 8.17
CA GLU A 49 -15.26 22.12 7.03
C GLU A 49 -14.41 22.03 5.75
N ASP A 50 -13.39 22.87 5.65
CA ASP A 50 -12.40 22.85 4.57
C ASP A 50 -11.57 21.55 4.59
N LEU A 51 -11.27 20.98 5.77
CA LEU A 51 -10.55 19.70 5.90
C LEU A 51 -11.32 18.56 5.25
N THR A 52 -12.60 18.37 5.62
CA THR A 52 -13.43 17.30 5.04
C THR A 52 -13.63 17.51 3.55
N SER A 53 -13.92 18.74 3.12
CA SER A 53 -14.11 19.08 1.71
C SER A 53 -12.85 18.77 0.87
N LYS A 54 -11.67 19.18 1.34
CA LYS A 54 -10.38 18.93 0.67
C LYS A 54 -10.03 17.45 0.61
N LEU A 55 -10.08 16.74 1.74
CA LEU A 55 -9.79 15.31 1.78
C LEU A 55 -10.77 14.52 0.90
N SER A 56 -12.06 14.85 0.92
CA SER A 56 -13.07 14.18 0.09
C SER A 56 -12.81 14.40 -1.40
N ARG A 57 -12.41 15.62 -1.79
CA ARG A 57 -12.06 15.95 -3.18
C ARG A 57 -10.84 15.17 -3.64
N GLU A 58 -9.80 15.09 -2.82
CA GLU A 58 -8.57 14.40 -3.18
C GLU A 58 -8.75 12.89 -3.25
N ILE A 59 -9.43 12.28 -2.26
CA ILE A 59 -9.81 10.85 -2.29
C ILE A 59 -10.58 10.52 -3.56
N LYS A 60 -11.55 11.36 -3.93
CA LYS A 60 -12.35 11.16 -5.14
C LYS A 60 -11.48 11.25 -6.40
N ARG A 61 -10.57 12.23 -6.46
CA ARG A 61 -9.62 12.39 -7.58
C ARG A 61 -8.72 11.16 -7.73
N GLU A 62 -8.18 10.65 -6.63
CA GLU A 62 -7.34 9.45 -6.64
C GLU A 62 -8.12 8.18 -7.04
N ASP A 63 -9.35 8.00 -6.53
CA ASP A 63 -10.21 6.87 -6.92
C ASP A 63 -10.57 6.95 -8.41
N GLU A 64 -10.95 8.11 -8.93
CA GLU A 64 -11.23 8.31 -10.37
C GLU A 64 -10.02 7.95 -11.25
N ARG A 65 -8.82 8.38 -10.86
CA ARG A 65 -7.57 8.00 -11.54
C ARG A 65 -7.34 6.49 -11.50
N TYR A 66 -7.55 5.86 -10.34
CA TYR A 66 -7.41 4.41 -10.19
C TYR A 66 -8.43 3.65 -11.05
N GLN A 67 -9.69 4.10 -11.11
CA GLN A 67 -10.72 3.51 -11.95
C GLN A 67 -10.37 3.62 -13.44
N LYS A 68 -9.90 4.78 -13.91
CA LYS A 68 -9.41 4.97 -15.28
C LYS A 68 -8.27 4.01 -15.60
N ALA A 69 -7.28 3.90 -14.72
CA ALA A 69 -6.16 2.98 -14.90
C ALA A 69 -6.62 1.51 -14.94
N SER A 70 -7.57 1.13 -14.09
CA SER A 70 -8.18 -0.20 -14.10
C SER A 70 -8.93 -0.47 -15.42
N GLN A 71 -9.68 0.50 -15.92
CA GLN A 71 -10.37 0.39 -17.21
C GLN A 71 -9.37 0.21 -18.35
N LYS A 72 -8.27 0.99 -18.38
CA LYS A 72 -7.19 0.80 -19.35
C LYS A 72 -6.54 -0.58 -19.23
N GLY A 73 -6.39 -1.12 -18.03
CA GLY A 73 -5.94 -2.49 -17.83
C GLY A 73 -6.89 -3.54 -18.43
N TRP A 74 -8.20 -3.29 -18.43
CA TRP A 74 -9.19 -4.18 -19.05
C TRP A 74 -9.15 -4.08 -20.58
N GLU A 75 -9.06 -2.86 -21.12
CA GLU A 75 -8.88 -2.62 -22.56
C GLU A 75 -7.62 -3.31 -23.09
N LEU A 76 -6.50 -3.14 -22.39
CA LEU A 76 -5.22 -3.78 -22.72
C LEU A 76 -5.32 -5.31 -22.66
N ASN A 77 -5.96 -5.86 -21.63
CA ASN A 77 -6.21 -7.30 -21.55
C ASN A 77 -7.03 -7.82 -22.74
N ALA A 78 -8.09 -7.11 -23.13
CA ALA A 78 -8.92 -7.50 -24.26
C ALA A 78 -8.13 -7.47 -25.58
N ALA A 79 -7.27 -6.47 -25.77
CA ALA A 79 -6.39 -6.38 -26.92
C ALA A 79 -5.36 -7.53 -26.94
N LEU A 80 -4.71 -7.84 -25.81
CA LEU A 80 -3.78 -8.96 -25.69
C LEU A 80 -4.42 -10.30 -26.05
N VAL A 81 -5.62 -10.57 -25.54
CA VAL A 81 -6.35 -11.83 -25.82
C VAL A 81 -6.73 -11.92 -27.31
N LYS A 82 -7.11 -10.83 -27.95
CA LYS A 82 -7.37 -10.82 -29.41
C LYS A 82 -6.12 -11.21 -30.18
N VAL A 83 -4.96 -10.68 -29.79
CA VAL A 83 -3.69 -11.02 -30.43
C VAL A 83 -3.33 -12.49 -30.24
N GLU A 84 -3.54 -13.04 -29.04
CA GLU A 84 -3.28 -14.45 -28.75
C GLU A 84 -4.14 -15.44 -29.56
N ILE A 85 -5.40 -15.10 -29.87
CA ILE A 85 -6.34 -15.99 -30.57
C ILE A 85 -6.07 -16.09 -32.09
N GLY A 86 -5.19 -15.27 -32.64
CA GLY A 86 -4.82 -15.29 -34.07
C GLY A 86 -5.19 -14.00 -34.79
N ALA A 87 -4.72 -12.87 -34.25
CA ALA A 87 -4.98 -11.54 -34.78
C ALA A 87 -4.34 -11.26 -36.15
N SER A 88 -4.95 -10.29 -36.84
CA SER A 88 -4.34 -9.62 -38.00
C SER A 88 -3.20 -8.67 -37.58
N SER A 89 -2.34 -8.28 -38.53
CA SER A 89 -1.28 -7.28 -38.26
C SER A 89 -1.85 -5.96 -37.74
N ALA A 90 -3.05 -5.56 -38.19
CA ALA A 90 -3.72 -4.34 -37.74
C ALA A 90 -4.10 -4.39 -36.24
N GLU A 91 -4.42 -5.56 -35.71
CA GLU A 91 -4.74 -5.73 -34.29
C GLU A 91 -3.49 -5.70 -33.41
N ASP A 92 -2.35 -6.18 -33.90
CA ASP A 92 -1.05 -6.06 -33.22
C ASP A 92 -0.57 -4.59 -33.20
N GLU A 93 -0.71 -3.86 -34.31
CA GLU A 93 -0.45 -2.41 -34.38
C GLU A 93 -1.37 -1.61 -33.44
N SER A 94 -2.64 -2.02 -33.34
CA SER A 94 -3.61 -1.42 -32.42
C SER A 94 -3.23 -1.62 -30.95
N LEU A 95 -2.72 -2.81 -30.61
CA LEU A 95 -2.19 -3.11 -29.28
C LEU A 95 -0.94 -2.26 -28.95
N ASP A 96 0.01 -2.15 -29.87
CA ASP A 96 1.22 -1.34 -29.69
C ASP A 96 0.88 0.15 -29.48
N THR A 97 -0.11 0.65 -30.21
CA THR A 97 -0.64 2.00 -30.04
C THR A 97 -1.25 2.18 -28.65
N LEU A 98 -2.12 1.25 -28.22
CA LEU A 98 -2.75 1.31 -26.90
C LEU A 98 -1.72 1.28 -25.75
N VAL A 99 -0.71 0.42 -25.85
CA VAL A 99 0.38 0.36 -24.85
C VAL A 99 1.14 1.68 -24.81
N SER A 100 1.46 2.26 -25.98
CA SER A 100 2.16 3.54 -26.06
C SER A 100 1.34 4.68 -25.43
N GLU A 101 0.03 4.76 -25.71
CA GLU A 101 -0.88 5.72 -25.09
C GLU A 101 -0.92 5.57 -23.56
N ILE A 102 -1.01 4.34 -23.04
CA ILE A 102 -0.98 4.06 -21.60
C ILE A 102 0.36 4.49 -21.00
N VAL A 103 1.46 4.19 -21.67
CA VAL A 103 2.82 4.47 -21.18
C VAL A 103 3.05 5.97 -21.12
N ASP A 104 2.67 6.72 -22.14
CA ASP A 104 2.91 8.16 -22.23
C ASP A 104 1.94 8.99 -21.39
N SER A 105 0.82 8.41 -20.93
CA SER A 105 -0.18 9.09 -20.11
C SER A 105 0.23 9.26 -18.64
N PRO A 106 0.42 10.49 -18.12
CA PRO A 106 0.79 10.73 -16.72
C PRO A 106 -0.24 10.28 -15.69
N GLU A 107 -1.54 10.28 -16.05
CA GLU A 107 -2.60 9.85 -15.13
C GLU A 107 -2.54 8.35 -14.80
N MET A 108 -1.79 7.55 -15.57
CA MET A 108 -1.62 6.11 -15.38
C MET A 108 -0.56 5.73 -14.33
N TYR A 109 0.12 6.71 -13.74
CA TYR A 109 1.22 6.50 -12.81
C TYR A 109 0.97 7.21 -11.48
N ASN A 110 1.52 6.64 -10.41
CA ASN A 110 1.62 7.34 -9.14
C ASN A 110 2.93 8.15 -9.13
N ASN A 111 2.88 9.38 -9.65
CA ASN A 111 3.98 10.34 -9.62
C ASN A 111 4.11 10.92 -8.21
N ILE A 112 4.90 10.21 -7.41
CA ILE A 112 5.05 10.37 -5.96
C ILE A 112 5.76 11.67 -5.52
N ILE A 113 6.37 12.40 -6.45
CA ILE A 113 6.91 13.73 -6.17
C ILE A 113 5.74 14.72 -6.31
N HIS A 114 4.86 14.72 -5.31
CA HIS A 114 3.92 15.82 -5.12
C HIS A 114 4.73 17.04 -4.69
N ASP A 115 5.23 17.80 -5.66
CA ASP A 115 5.75 19.12 -5.35
C ASP A 115 4.54 19.99 -4.99
N GLN A 116 4.40 20.33 -3.72
CA GLN A 116 3.28 21.14 -3.23
C GLN A 116 3.24 22.53 -3.87
N SER A 117 4.28 22.92 -4.63
CA SER A 117 4.35 24.20 -5.33
C SER A 117 3.62 24.24 -6.68
N THR A 118 3.21 23.11 -7.26
CA THR A 118 2.50 23.11 -8.54
C THR A 118 1.02 22.89 -8.32
N ASN A 119 0.19 23.89 -8.64
CA ASN A 119 -1.21 23.63 -8.99
C ASN A 119 -1.21 22.50 -10.03
N ASP A 120 -1.70 21.32 -9.66
CA ASP A 120 -1.76 20.07 -10.46
C ASP A 120 -2.54 20.18 -11.79
N THR A 121 -2.81 21.40 -12.26
CA THR A 121 -3.54 21.73 -13.49
C THR A 121 -2.69 22.35 -14.59
N GLU A 122 -1.38 22.59 -14.38
CA GLU A 122 -0.54 23.21 -15.40
C GLU A 122 0.33 22.18 -16.15
N GLU A 123 0.30 22.30 -17.49
CA GLU A 123 1.06 21.53 -18.47
C GLU A 123 2.55 21.42 -18.06
N GLY A 124 3.05 20.20 -17.87
CA GLY A 124 4.48 19.98 -17.64
C GLY A 124 4.89 18.93 -16.60
N VAL A 125 3.97 18.10 -16.08
CA VAL A 125 4.36 17.00 -15.16
C VAL A 125 5.31 16.05 -15.87
N LEU A 126 6.61 16.18 -15.58
CA LEU A 126 7.65 15.32 -16.12
C LEU A 126 7.50 13.94 -15.48
N LEU A 127 6.87 13.03 -16.22
CA LEU A 127 6.60 11.68 -15.79
C LEU A 127 7.91 10.93 -15.54
N HIS A 128 8.16 10.56 -14.29
CA HIS A 128 9.39 9.88 -13.91
C HIS A 128 9.47 8.51 -14.62
N PRO A 129 10.62 8.14 -15.23
CA PRO A 129 10.76 6.89 -15.97
C PRO A 129 10.42 5.63 -15.16
N ARG A 130 10.64 5.69 -13.84
CA ARG A 130 10.41 4.60 -12.89
C ARG A 130 9.20 4.82 -11.96
N ALA A 131 8.32 5.76 -12.29
CA ALA A 131 7.09 5.92 -11.53
C ALA A 131 6.30 4.60 -11.54
N PRO A 132 5.75 4.16 -10.39
CA PRO A 132 4.93 2.95 -10.38
C PRO A 132 3.61 3.20 -11.12
N ARG A 133 3.24 2.25 -11.98
CA ARG A 133 1.95 2.25 -12.69
C ARG A 133 0.80 2.00 -11.71
N LEU A 134 -0.35 2.61 -11.97
CA LEU A 134 -1.56 2.41 -11.18
C LEU A 134 -2.25 1.07 -11.49
N ALA A 135 -3.11 0.64 -10.56
CA ALA A 135 -3.95 -0.53 -10.68
C ALA A 135 -3.18 -1.80 -11.10
N ASN A 136 -3.64 -2.50 -12.15
CA ASN A 136 -3.05 -3.72 -12.68
C ASN A 136 -2.20 -3.49 -13.94
N LEU A 137 -1.92 -2.23 -14.31
CA LEU A 137 -1.26 -1.88 -15.56
C LEU A 137 0.14 -2.50 -15.68
N SER A 138 0.93 -2.52 -14.60
CA SER A 138 2.26 -3.15 -14.63
C SER A 138 2.20 -4.63 -14.98
N SER A 139 1.23 -5.37 -14.41
CA SER A 139 1.02 -6.77 -14.78
C SER A 139 0.61 -6.96 -16.25
N LYS A 140 -0.11 -6.00 -16.82
CA LYS A 140 -0.58 -6.07 -18.21
C LYS A 140 0.51 -5.68 -19.21
N VAL A 141 1.36 -4.72 -18.85
CA VAL A 141 2.56 -4.38 -19.61
C VAL A 141 3.57 -5.53 -19.59
N GLU A 142 3.70 -6.26 -18.46
CA GLU A 142 4.49 -7.50 -18.40
C GLU A 142 3.94 -8.60 -19.32
N GLU A 143 2.61 -8.79 -19.38
CA GLU A 143 1.97 -9.72 -20.33
C GLU A 143 2.21 -9.33 -21.78
N PHE A 144 2.16 -8.03 -22.10
CA PHE A 144 2.53 -7.51 -23.42
C PHE A 144 3.99 -7.86 -23.77
N ALA A 145 4.92 -7.64 -22.84
CA ALA A 145 6.33 -7.96 -23.01
C ALA A 145 6.55 -9.46 -23.28
N ARG A 146 5.86 -10.30 -22.50
CA ARG A 146 5.84 -11.76 -22.67
C ARG A 146 5.33 -12.16 -24.06
N MET A 147 4.20 -11.60 -24.49
CA MET A 147 3.61 -11.89 -25.81
C MET A 147 4.58 -11.55 -26.94
N LYS A 148 5.15 -10.33 -26.95
CA LYS A 148 6.13 -9.91 -27.98
C LYS A 148 7.38 -10.78 -27.96
N ALA A 149 7.89 -11.14 -26.79
CA ALA A 149 9.04 -12.04 -26.67
C ALA A 149 8.74 -13.44 -27.21
N THR A 150 7.56 -14.00 -26.92
CA THR A 150 7.14 -15.30 -27.43
C THR A 150 7.01 -15.28 -28.95
N GLN A 151 6.33 -14.28 -29.52
CA GLN A 151 6.23 -14.12 -30.97
C GLN A 151 7.61 -14.01 -31.64
N HIS A 152 8.47 -13.14 -31.10
CA HIS A 152 9.83 -12.97 -31.62
C HIS A 152 10.64 -14.27 -31.56
N PHE A 153 10.58 -15.00 -30.46
CA PHE A 153 11.29 -16.28 -30.33
C PHE A 153 10.76 -17.33 -31.32
N LEU A 154 9.45 -17.42 -31.51
CA LEU A 154 8.86 -18.38 -32.45
C LEU A 154 9.23 -18.09 -33.91
N THR A 155 9.52 -16.83 -34.25
CA THR A 155 9.94 -16.42 -35.60
C THR A 155 11.46 -16.50 -35.79
N GLU A 156 12.23 -15.97 -34.86
CA GLU A 156 13.68 -15.74 -35.02
C GLU A 156 14.55 -16.74 -34.25
N GLY A 157 13.96 -17.48 -33.29
CA GLY A 157 14.69 -18.39 -32.40
C GLY A 157 15.65 -17.69 -31.43
N LYS A 158 15.44 -16.39 -31.18
CA LYS A 158 16.30 -15.54 -30.34
C LYS A 158 15.50 -14.79 -29.28
N LEU A 159 16.20 -14.33 -28.24
CA LEU A 159 15.60 -13.48 -27.21
C LEU A 159 15.52 -12.03 -27.67
N LEU A 160 14.39 -11.40 -27.34
CA LEU A 160 14.09 -10.03 -27.68
C LEU A 160 14.83 -9.08 -26.72
N SER A 161 15.66 -8.17 -27.24
CA SER A 161 16.41 -7.20 -26.41
C SER A 161 15.46 -6.19 -25.75
N PRO A 162 15.75 -5.71 -24.51
CA PRO A 162 14.99 -4.63 -23.87
C PRO A 162 15.06 -3.29 -24.65
N HIS A 163 16.03 -3.13 -25.56
CA HIS A 163 16.18 -1.93 -26.38
C HIS A 163 15.48 -1.99 -27.74
N SER A 164 14.76 -3.09 -28.01
CA SER A 164 14.00 -3.29 -29.24
C SER A 164 12.98 -2.18 -29.47
N SER A 165 12.73 -1.83 -30.74
CA SER A 165 11.81 -0.74 -31.10
C SER A 165 10.39 -0.95 -30.59
N CYS A 166 9.92 -2.20 -30.51
CA CYS A 166 8.61 -2.55 -29.94
C CYS A 166 8.47 -2.27 -28.43
N PHE A 167 9.58 -1.98 -27.74
CA PHE A 167 9.59 -1.57 -26.33
C PHE A 167 9.88 -0.08 -26.14
N LYS A 168 9.74 0.71 -27.21
CA LYS A 168 9.83 2.16 -27.16
C LYS A 168 8.54 2.79 -27.68
N THR A 169 8.05 3.81 -26.99
CA THR A 169 6.96 4.63 -27.50
C THR A 169 7.46 5.48 -28.69
N PRO A 170 6.56 6.04 -29.52
CA PRO A 170 6.95 6.98 -30.58
C PRO A 170 7.75 8.19 -30.06
N ALA A 171 7.54 8.57 -28.80
CA ALA A 171 8.30 9.62 -28.12
C ALA A 171 9.70 9.16 -27.64
N GLY A 172 10.09 7.90 -27.89
CA GLY A 172 11.38 7.33 -27.53
C GLY A 172 11.48 6.82 -26.09
N ARG A 173 10.39 6.80 -25.35
CA ARG A 173 10.38 6.35 -23.94
C ARG A 173 10.34 4.82 -23.85
N SER A 174 11.06 4.25 -22.89
CA SER A 174 10.94 2.81 -22.58
C SER A 174 9.54 2.45 -22.08
N ILE A 175 8.93 1.46 -22.71
CA ILE A 175 7.64 0.89 -22.30
C ILE A 175 7.82 0.06 -21.02
N LEU A 176 8.90 -0.72 -20.96
CA LEU A 176 9.15 -1.69 -19.90
C LEU A 176 10.06 -1.12 -18.83
N THR A 177 9.76 -1.48 -17.59
CA THR A 177 10.73 -1.47 -16.50
C THR A 177 11.60 -2.74 -16.54
N ASP A 178 12.74 -2.70 -15.87
CA ASP A 178 13.63 -3.85 -15.71
C ASP A 178 12.89 -5.09 -15.15
N GLU A 179 12.00 -4.89 -14.18
CA GLU A 179 11.22 -5.99 -13.60
C GLU A 179 10.20 -6.58 -14.59
N GLU A 180 9.52 -5.73 -15.36
CA GLU A 180 8.54 -6.16 -16.37
C GLU A 180 9.24 -6.91 -17.52
N TYR A 181 10.46 -6.49 -17.90
CA TYR A 181 11.25 -7.21 -18.89
C TYR A 181 11.69 -8.59 -18.38
N ILE A 182 12.30 -8.68 -17.19
CA ILE A 182 12.72 -9.98 -16.62
C ILE A 182 11.51 -10.88 -16.36
N GLY A 183 10.41 -10.32 -15.86
CA GLY A 183 9.16 -11.03 -15.61
C GLY A 183 8.52 -11.57 -16.89
N GLY A 184 8.39 -10.74 -17.93
CA GLY A 184 7.71 -11.09 -19.16
C GLY A 184 8.61 -11.80 -20.17
N CYS A 185 9.66 -11.11 -20.64
CA CYS A 185 10.52 -11.56 -21.74
C CYS A 185 11.49 -12.67 -21.36
N CYS A 186 11.81 -12.86 -20.07
CA CYS A 186 12.67 -13.95 -19.62
C CYS A 186 11.85 -15.07 -18.96
N ILE A 187 11.26 -14.79 -17.79
CA ILE A 187 10.60 -15.83 -17.00
C ILE A 187 9.29 -16.29 -17.66
N GLY A 188 8.43 -15.33 -18.04
CA GLY A 188 7.14 -15.60 -18.68
C GLY A 188 7.29 -16.33 -20.01
N LEU A 189 8.26 -15.92 -20.82
CA LEU A 189 8.65 -16.59 -22.06
C LEU A 189 8.95 -18.08 -21.84
N CYS A 190 9.79 -18.43 -20.87
CA CYS A 190 10.12 -19.84 -20.60
C CYS A 190 8.90 -20.71 -20.30
N HIS A 191 7.88 -20.16 -19.63
CA HIS A 191 6.61 -20.85 -19.41
C HIS A 191 5.81 -21.04 -20.71
N ASP A 192 5.81 -20.04 -21.60
CA ASP A 192 5.18 -20.19 -22.92
C ASP A 192 5.92 -21.21 -23.78
N LEU A 193 7.26 -21.15 -23.82
CA LEU A 193 8.06 -22.13 -24.54
C LEU A 193 7.81 -23.56 -24.06
N SER A 194 7.64 -23.75 -22.75
CA SER A 194 7.25 -25.04 -22.16
C SER A 194 5.87 -25.50 -22.66
N LYS A 195 4.87 -24.60 -22.72
CA LYS A 195 3.54 -24.89 -23.27
C LYS A 195 3.60 -25.22 -24.77
N HIS A 196 4.33 -24.43 -25.56
CA HIS A 196 4.52 -24.64 -26.99
C HIS A 196 5.24 -25.96 -27.28
N ALA A 197 6.23 -26.32 -26.46
CA ALA A 197 6.94 -27.59 -26.56
C ALA A 197 6.01 -28.78 -26.38
N VAL A 198 5.14 -28.78 -25.36
CA VAL A 198 4.15 -29.85 -25.14
C VAL A 198 3.19 -29.96 -26.34
N ASN A 199 2.66 -28.82 -26.80
CA ASN A 199 1.75 -28.80 -27.95
C ASN A 199 2.44 -29.36 -29.21
N ARG A 200 3.68 -28.97 -29.48
CA ARG A 200 4.43 -29.45 -30.65
C ARG A 200 4.83 -30.93 -30.53
N ALA A 201 5.19 -31.36 -29.32
CA ALA A 201 5.49 -32.76 -29.02
C ALA A 201 4.33 -33.70 -29.33
N SER A 202 3.08 -33.24 -29.12
CA SER A 202 1.88 -34.04 -29.43
C SER A 202 1.77 -34.45 -30.90
N ASN A 203 2.43 -33.73 -31.82
CA ASN A 203 2.48 -34.05 -33.25
C ASN A 203 3.90 -34.44 -33.72
N ALA A 204 4.82 -34.79 -32.80
CA ALA A 204 6.23 -35.07 -33.13
C ALA A 204 6.42 -36.24 -34.10
N ALA A 205 5.45 -37.16 -34.20
CA ALA A 205 5.49 -38.24 -35.18
C ALA A 205 5.44 -37.75 -36.64
N ASN A 206 4.84 -36.58 -36.87
CA ASN A 206 4.64 -35.99 -38.20
C ASN A 206 5.41 -34.67 -38.40
N ASP A 207 6.00 -34.13 -37.34
CA ASP A 207 6.78 -32.89 -37.35
C ASP A 207 8.26 -33.18 -37.07
N SER A 208 9.07 -33.25 -38.13
CA SER A 208 10.51 -33.48 -38.03
C SER A 208 11.26 -32.38 -37.27
N MET A 209 10.66 -31.20 -37.15
CA MET A 209 11.23 -30.05 -36.44
C MET A 209 10.77 -29.97 -34.98
N ALA A 210 9.91 -30.89 -34.52
CA ALA A 210 9.43 -30.88 -33.13
C ALA A 210 10.58 -31.04 -32.13
N VAL A 211 11.45 -32.04 -32.29
CA VAL A 211 12.58 -32.27 -31.36
C VAL A 211 13.58 -31.11 -31.38
N PRO A 212 14.11 -30.67 -32.54
CA PRO A 212 15.02 -29.51 -32.58
C PRO A 212 14.43 -28.23 -31.98
N PHE A 213 13.14 -27.99 -32.19
CA PHE A 213 12.45 -26.85 -31.58
C PHE A 213 12.41 -26.96 -30.06
N ILE A 214 12.04 -28.12 -29.52
CA ILE A 214 11.95 -28.33 -28.06
C ILE A 214 13.35 -28.26 -27.43
N GLU A 215 14.39 -28.76 -28.12
CA GLU A 215 15.78 -28.58 -27.71
C GLU A 215 16.16 -27.10 -27.61
N SER A 216 15.84 -26.30 -28.63
CA SER A 216 16.06 -24.85 -28.62
C SER A 216 15.32 -24.14 -27.47
N CYS A 217 14.05 -24.52 -27.21
CA CYS A 217 13.29 -24.02 -26.06
C CYS A 217 13.98 -24.33 -24.72
N ARG A 218 14.45 -25.57 -24.56
CA ARG A 218 15.18 -26.04 -23.36
C ARG A 218 16.49 -25.30 -23.18
N ASP A 219 17.27 -25.16 -24.25
CA ASP A 219 18.57 -24.49 -24.21
C ASP A 219 18.40 -23.01 -23.87
N THR A 220 17.38 -22.36 -24.43
CA THR A 220 17.02 -20.97 -24.08
C THR A 220 16.63 -20.84 -22.61
N ALA A 221 15.83 -21.78 -22.08
CA ALA A 221 15.44 -21.77 -20.67
C ALA A 221 16.63 -21.99 -19.72
N VAL A 222 17.58 -22.86 -20.08
CA VAL A 222 18.85 -23.05 -19.34
C VAL A 222 19.65 -21.76 -19.33
N VAL A 223 19.84 -21.17 -20.50
CA VAL A 223 20.62 -19.94 -20.68
C VAL A 223 20.03 -18.77 -19.88
N ILE A 224 18.70 -18.61 -19.87
CA ILE A 224 18.01 -17.63 -19.02
C ILE A 224 18.21 -17.95 -17.54
N LEU A 225 18.01 -19.21 -17.12
CA LEU A 225 18.18 -19.61 -15.72
C LEU A 225 19.59 -19.30 -15.23
N ASP A 226 20.61 -19.63 -16.03
CA ASP A 226 22.02 -19.38 -15.71
C ASP A 226 22.31 -17.89 -15.56
N ALA A 227 21.75 -17.04 -16.43
CA ALA A 227 21.89 -15.60 -16.31
C ALA A 227 21.19 -15.05 -15.05
N LEU A 228 19.99 -15.58 -14.73
CA LEU A 228 19.22 -15.15 -13.56
C LEU A 228 19.80 -15.65 -12.22
N LEU A 229 20.68 -16.66 -12.21
CA LEU A 229 21.39 -17.10 -11.00
C LEU A 229 22.28 -16.00 -10.40
N ALA A 230 22.75 -15.06 -11.23
CA ALA A 230 23.57 -13.93 -10.78
C ALA A 230 22.76 -12.81 -10.10
N PHE A 231 21.43 -12.87 -10.14
CA PHE A 231 20.57 -11.84 -9.55
C PHE A 231 20.25 -12.13 -8.08
N ASP A 232 20.21 -11.08 -7.25
CA ASP A 232 19.60 -11.17 -5.92
C ASP A 232 18.09 -10.86 -5.98
N PHE A 233 17.25 -11.90 -5.92
CA PHE A 233 15.80 -11.75 -5.90
C PHE A 233 15.18 -11.73 -4.49
N ARG A 234 15.96 -11.73 -3.40
CA ARG A 234 15.40 -11.90 -2.03
C ARG A 234 14.34 -10.87 -1.67
N ASN A 235 14.48 -9.63 -2.14
CA ASN A 235 13.68 -8.49 -1.71
C ASN A 235 12.61 -8.04 -2.74
N GLY A 236 12.43 -8.80 -3.83
CA GLY A 236 11.61 -8.38 -4.98
C GLY A 236 10.42 -9.30 -5.31
N PRO A 237 9.43 -8.79 -6.09
CA PRO A 237 8.26 -9.56 -6.52
C PRO A 237 8.61 -10.71 -7.48
N LEU A 238 9.77 -10.61 -8.14
CA LEU A 238 10.27 -11.62 -9.07
C LEU A 238 10.69 -12.92 -8.39
N ARG A 239 10.92 -12.96 -7.07
CA ARG A 239 11.39 -14.17 -6.38
C ARG A 239 10.57 -15.42 -6.68
N ARG A 240 9.25 -15.30 -6.53
CA ARG A 240 8.33 -16.43 -6.75
C ARG A 240 8.28 -16.83 -8.23
N LYS A 241 8.38 -15.85 -9.14
CA LYS A 241 8.42 -16.09 -10.59
C LYS A 241 9.72 -16.79 -10.97
N TYR A 242 10.86 -16.34 -10.47
CA TYR A 242 12.15 -16.99 -10.66
C TYR A 242 12.15 -18.44 -10.17
N ASP A 243 11.66 -18.70 -8.94
CA ASP A 243 11.57 -20.05 -8.38
C ASP A 243 10.68 -21.00 -9.23
N SER A 244 9.80 -20.45 -10.07
CA SER A 244 8.94 -21.22 -10.97
C SER A 244 9.63 -21.69 -12.26
N LEU A 245 10.77 -21.08 -12.63
CA LEU A 245 11.50 -21.38 -13.86
C LEU A 245 11.99 -22.83 -13.91
N LYS A 246 12.35 -23.39 -12.74
CA LYS A 246 12.74 -24.81 -12.61
C LYS A 246 11.65 -25.78 -13.08
N TYR A 247 10.37 -25.40 -12.96
CA TYR A 247 9.27 -26.25 -13.41
C TYR A 247 9.12 -26.21 -14.93
N ALA A 248 9.28 -25.04 -15.55
CA ALA A 248 9.27 -24.90 -17.00
C ALA A 248 10.43 -25.69 -17.64
N LEU A 249 11.64 -25.55 -17.09
CA LEU A 249 12.82 -26.29 -17.54
C LEU A 249 12.64 -27.81 -17.37
N LYS A 250 12.23 -28.25 -16.17
CA LYS A 250 11.97 -29.67 -15.91
C LYS A 250 10.93 -30.25 -16.87
N ASN A 251 9.87 -29.50 -17.18
CA ASN A 251 8.85 -29.94 -18.12
C ASN A 251 9.43 -30.09 -19.54
N LEU A 252 10.25 -29.14 -20.00
CA LEU A 252 10.95 -29.23 -21.29
C LEU A 252 11.87 -30.46 -21.36
N GLU A 253 12.66 -30.72 -20.32
CA GLU A 253 13.53 -31.90 -20.22
C GLU A 253 12.72 -33.21 -20.19
N THR A 254 11.58 -33.22 -19.49
CA THR A 254 10.70 -34.38 -19.41
C THR A 254 10.11 -34.70 -20.78
N VAL A 255 9.61 -33.70 -21.50
CA VAL A 255 9.08 -33.87 -22.86
C VAL A 255 10.15 -34.41 -23.81
N LEU A 256 11.38 -33.87 -23.76
CA LEU A 256 12.49 -34.38 -24.57
C LEU A 256 12.83 -35.83 -24.25
N TYR A 257 12.86 -36.19 -22.97
CA TYR A 257 13.10 -37.56 -22.53
C TYR A 257 12.00 -38.50 -23.02
N GLU A 258 10.73 -38.12 -22.88
CA GLU A 258 9.59 -38.91 -23.35
C GLU A 258 9.62 -39.13 -24.87
N LEU A 259 9.94 -38.10 -25.65
CA LEU A 259 10.12 -38.21 -27.11
C LEU A 259 11.28 -39.14 -27.47
N SER A 260 12.40 -39.04 -26.75
CA SER A 260 13.55 -39.93 -26.93
C SER A 260 13.18 -41.39 -26.63
N VAL A 261 12.43 -41.66 -25.55
CA VAL A 261 11.96 -43.01 -25.21
C VAL A 261 10.98 -43.54 -26.25
N ALA A 262 10.11 -42.67 -26.79
CA ALA A 262 9.16 -43.01 -27.85
C ALA A 262 9.82 -43.25 -29.22
N GLY A 263 11.13 -43.04 -29.37
CA GLY A 263 11.85 -43.21 -30.63
C GLY A 263 11.62 -42.07 -31.63
N ALA A 264 11.08 -40.93 -31.18
CA ALA A 264 10.99 -39.73 -31.99
C ALA A 264 12.38 -39.07 -32.07
N VAL A 265 13.20 -39.51 -33.03
CA VAL A 265 14.47 -38.88 -33.38
C VAL A 265 14.28 -38.22 -34.75
N GLY A 266 14.07 -36.90 -34.77
CA GLY A 266 14.24 -36.03 -35.93
C GLY A 266 13.88 -36.61 -37.31
N GLY A 267 12.68 -37.18 -37.47
CA GLY A 267 12.14 -37.56 -38.78
C GLY A 267 12.51 -38.92 -39.36
N ASN A 268 13.08 -39.88 -38.62
CA ASN A 268 13.15 -41.28 -39.10
C ASN A 268 12.73 -42.27 -38.01
N LYS A 269 11.65 -43.03 -38.26
CA LYS A 269 11.31 -44.22 -37.48
C LYS A 269 12.49 -45.20 -37.52
N LEU A 270 13.06 -45.52 -36.36
CA LEU A 270 13.91 -46.68 -36.21
C LEU A 270 13.01 -47.92 -36.08
N ASP A 271 12.86 -48.66 -37.17
CA ASP A 271 12.41 -50.05 -37.10
C ASP A 271 13.53 -50.89 -36.45
N GLY A 272 13.45 -51.12 -35.14
CA GLY A 272 14.35 -52.03 -34.43
C GLY A 272 14.26 -51.93 -32.90
N PRO A 273 14.46 -53.04 -32.15
CA PRO A 273 14.20 -53.07 -30.73
C PRO A 273 15.24 -52.25 -29.95
N ALA A 274 14.72 -51.42 -29.03
CA ALA A 274 15.49 -50.56 -28.15
C ALA A 274 16.57 -51.32 -27.37
N LYS A 275 17.86 -51.03 -27.64
CA LYS A 275 18.95 -51.40 -26.75
C LYS A 275 19.06 -50.37 -25.62
N LYS A 276 18.65 -50.80 -24.42
CA LYS A 276 18.99 -50.16 -23.15
C LYS A 276 20.49 -49.85 -23.09
N LYS A 277 20.84 -48.57 -22.99
CA LYS A 277 22.00 -48.12 -22.22
C LYS A 277 21.62 -46.87 -21.44
N ALA A 278 21.18 -47.10 -20.21
CA ALA A 278 21.30 -46.13 -19.15
C ALA A 278 22.79 -46.03 -18.79
N LYS A 279 23.37 -44.85 -18.98
CA LYS A 279 24.53 -44.40 -18.21
C LYS A 279 24.52 -42.88 -18.15
N THR A 280 24.00 -42.37 -17.04
CA THR A 280 24.25 -41.02 -16.55
C THR A 280 25.73 -40.94 -16.20
N GLU A 281 26.54 -40.36 -17.08
CA GLU A 281 27.88 -39.90 -16.73
C GLU A 281 27.97 -38.42 -17.07
N GLY A 282 28.32 -37.63 -16.05
CA GLY A 282 28.51 -36.20 -16.16
C GLY A 282 29.56 -35.89 -17.21
N ARG A 283 29.21 -35.00 -18.13
CA ARG A 283 30.17 -34.43 -19.07
C ARG A 283 30.46 -33.01 -18.61
N GLY A 284 31.67 -32.85 -18.11
CA GLY A 284 32.21 -31.57 -17.69
C GLY A 284 32.22 -30.54 -18.82
N THR A 285 32.30 -29.29 -18.37
CA THR A 285 32.77 -28.08 -19.05
C THR A 285 33.44 -28.36 -20.39
N GLY A 286 32.62 -28.44 -21.45
CA GLY A 286 33.10 -28.29 -22.81
C GLY A 286 33.21 -26.81 -23.08
N GLU A 287 34.42 -26.34 -23.33
CA GLU A 287 34.69 -25.00 -23.85
C GLU A 287 33.78 -24.73 -25.05
N ALA A 288 32.96 -23.69 -24.92
CA ALA A 288 32.09 -23.23 -25.99
C ALA A 288 32.96 -22.72 -27.15
N SER A 289 32.78 -23.34 -28.32
CA SER A 289 33.26 -22.78 -29.59
C SER A 289 32.70 -21.37 -29.76
N ALA A 290 33.61 -20.41 -29.97
CA ALA A 290 33.40 -18.98 -29.88
C ALA A 290 32.62 -18.32 -31.04
N ASP A 291 31.65 -19.01 -31.66
CA ASP A 291 30.97 -18.47 -32.86
C ASP A 291 29.48 -18.86 -33.01
N SER A 292 28.80 -19.18 -31.90
CA SER A 292 27.33 -19.20 -31.89
C SER A 292 26.81 -17.78 -31.58
N PRO A 293 25.93 -17.19 -32.42
CA PRO A 293 25.31 -15.89 -32.13
C PRO A 293 24.68 -15.98 -30.74
N SER A 294 25.11 -15.13 -29.81
CA SER A 294 24.66 -15.20 -28.42
C SER A 294 23.14 -15.12 -28.33
N LEU A 295 22.50 -16.20 -27.88
CA LEU A 295 21.04 -16.28 -27.67
C LEU A 295 20.52 -15.23 -26.67
N LEU A 296 21.39 -14.76 -25.77
CA LEU A 296 21.13 -13.67 -24.82
C LEU A 296 21.92 -12.42 -25.21
N PRO A 297 21.29 -11.23 -25.16
CA PRO A 297 22.02 -9.98 -25.03
C PRO A 297 22.62 -9.90 -23.60
N LYS A 298 23.79 -10.52 -23.38
CA LYS A 298 24.43 -10.62 -22.06
C LYS A 298 24.65 -9.26 -21.41
N ASP A 299 25.13 -8.30 -22.20
CA ASP A 299 25.39 -6.94 -21.75
C ASP A 299 24.11 -6.25 -21.24
N ASP A 300 22.97 -6.48 -21.90
CA ASP A 300 21.68 -5.90 -21.48
C ASP A 300 21.22 -6.49 -20.13
N ILE A 301 21.37 -7.81 -19.95
CA ILE A 301 20.98 -8.51 -18.71
C ILE A 301 21.91 -8.10 -17.56
N ASP A 302 23.21 -8.01 -17.80
CA ASP A 302 24.18 -7.54 -16.80
C ASP A 302 23.88 -6.08 -16.39
N ALA A 303 23.54 -5.20 -17.35
CA ALA A 303 23.13 -3.84 -17.05
C ALA A 303 21.82 -3.78 -16.25
N ILE A 304 20.85 -4.66 -16.52
CA ILE A 304 19.63 -4.80 -15.72
C ILE A 304 19.98 -5.25 -14.29
N ARG A 305 20.87 -6.24 -14.14
CA ARG A 305 21.32 -6.72 -12.82
C ARG A 305 21.90 -5.57 -11.99
N GLU A 306 22.82 -4.80 -12.57
CA GLU A 306 23.47 -3.68 -11.86
C GLU A 306 22.44 -2.62 -11.40
N ARG A 307 21.48 -2.26 -12.24
CA ARG A 307 20.39 -1.33 -11.87
C ARG A 307 19.49 -1.89 -10.76
N MET A 308 19.18 -3.18 -10.81
CA MET A 308 18.38 -3.83 -9.77
C MET A 308 19.13 -3.91 -8.43
N GLU A 309 20.41 -4.25 -8.43
CA GLU A 309 21.25 -4.25 -7.23
C GLU A 309 21.40 -2.85 -6.62
N HIS A 310 21.58 -1.83 -7.45
CA HIS A 310 21.63 -0.44 -7.01
C HIS A 310 20.32 -0.03 -6.31
N ARG A 311 19.17 -0.32 -6.93
CA ARG A 311 17.86 -0.05 -6.34
C ARG A 311 17.66 -0.79 -5.01
N ASP A 312 18.14 -2.03 -4.89
CA ASP A 312 18.06 -2.79 -3.64
C ASP A 312 18.93 -2.17 -2.54
N LYS A 313 20.13 -1.67 -2.86
CA LYS A 313 20.97 -0.90 -1.92
C LYS A 313 20.28 0.39 -1.46
N LEU A 314 19.64 1.11 -2.38
CA LEU A 314 18.83 2.29 -2.06
C LEU A 314 17.67 1.94 -1.13
N ARG A 315 16.95 0.85 -1.42
CA ARG A 315 15.85 0.35 -0.57
C ARG A 315 16.33 0.01 0.83
N GLU A 316 17.44 -0.70 0.98
CA GLU A 316 17.98 -1.03 2.31
C GLU A 316 18.38 0.22 3.09
N THR A 317 19.01 1.17 2.41
CA THR A 317 19.40 2.45 2.98
C THR A 317 18.17 3.22 3.44
N LEU A 318 17.15 3.32 2.57
CA LEU A 318 15.86 3.94 2.90
C LEU A 318 15.23 3.32 4.15
N ILE A 319 15.13 1.98 4.21
CA ILE A 319 14.54 1.27 5.35
C ILE A 319 15.30 1.57 6.64
N LYS A 320 16.64 1.61 6.60
CA LYS A 320 17.47 1.92 7.76
C LYS A 320 17.26 3.37 8.21
N THR A 321 17.33 4.33 7.30
CA THR A 321 17.14 5.76 7.58
C THR A 321 15.72 6.07 8.07
N CYS A 322 14.70 5.39 7.54
CA CYS A 322 13.32 5.53 8.01
C CYS A 322 13.19 5.21 9.51
N ARG A 323 13.98 4.26 10.05
CA ARG A 323 13.94 3.95 11.48
C ARG A 323 14.39 5.14 12.34
N ASP A 324 15.32 5.95 11.84
CA ASP A 324 15.80 7.13 12.56
C ASP A 324 14.75 8.24 12.57
N GLY A 325 14.13 8.54 11.42
CA GLY A 325 13.01 9.50 11.34
C GLY A 325 11.83 9.08 12.21
N GLN A 326 11.40 7.82 12.11
CA GLN A 326 10.30 7.29 12.93
C GLN A 326 10.62 7.35 14.43
N LYS A 327 11.87 7.06 14.82
CA LYS A 327 12.32 7.17 16.21
C LYS A 327 12.18 8.61 16.72
N GLN A 328 12.55 9.60 15.90
CA GLN A 328 12.45 11.00 16.28
C GLN A 328 10.98 11.44 16.44
N ALA A 329 10.10 11.08 15.51
CA ALA A 329 8.66 11.34 15.63
C ALA A 329 8.06 10.72 16.91
N LYS A 330 8.39 9.45 17.21
CA LYS A 330 7.98 8.79 18.47
C LYS A 330 8.47 9.51 19.71
N GLN A 331 9.74 9.90 19.72
CA GLN A 331 10.32 10.62 20.84
C GLN A 331 9.67 11.99 21.01
N ALA A 332 9.26 12.65 19.93
CA ALA A 332 8.50 13.89 19.98
C ALA A 332 7.13 13.66 20.65
N ILE A 333 6.38 12.62 20.25
CA ILE A 333 5.11 12.23 20.89
C ILE A 333 5.30 12.00 22.39
N PHE A 334 6.35 11.28 22.80
CA PHE A 334 6.64 11.08 24.22
C PHE A 334 6.98 12.38 24.95
N ALA A 335 7.69 13.32 24.31
CA ALA A 335 7.99 14.63 24.88
C ALA A 335 6.71 15.49 25.02
N LEU A 336 5.82 15.45 24.04
CA LEU A 336 4.51 16.10 24.07
C LEU A 336 3.67 15.62 25.25
N HIS A 337 3.63 14.30 25.51
CA HIS A 337 2.96 13.75 26.70
C HIS A 337 3.53 14.21 28.04
N ARG A 338 4.77 14.72 28.06
CA ARG A 338 5.41 15.32 29.24
C ARG A 338 5.32 16.85 29.26
N ASN A 339 4.57 17.45 28.33
CA ASN A 339 4.49 18.89 28.09
C ASN A 339 5.85 19.55 27.75
N ASP A 340 6.82 18.78 27.25
CA ASP A 340 8.11 19.29 26.81
C ASP A 340 8.05 19.68 25.32
N MET A 341 7.39 20.81 25.06
CA MET A 341 7.16 21.34 23.71
C MET A 341 8.46 21.69 22.99
N LYS A 342 9.49 22.13 23.72
CA LYS A 342 10.78 22.52 23.15
C LYS A 342 11.53 21.30 22.59
N THR A 343 11.61 20.22 23.38
CA THR A 343 12.23 18.98 22.91
C THR A 343 11.42 18.35 21.78
N ALA A 344 10.08 18.36 21.89
CA ALA A 344 9.21 17.87 20.83
C ALA A 344 9.44 18.62 19.50
N SER A 345 9.46 19.95 19.53
CA SER A 345 9.75 20.78 18.35
C SER A 345 11.13 20.47 17.75
N THR A 346 12.17 20.34 18.59
CA THR A 346 13.53 20.00 18.12
C THR A 346 13.56 18.62 17.44
N LEU A 347 12.84 17.63 17.98
CA LEU A 347 12.76 16.28 17.42
C LEU A 347 11.96 16.25 16.11
N LEU A 348 10.90 17.04 16.01
CA LEU A 348 10.13 17.20 14.78
C LEU A 348 10.97 17.82 13.66
N SER A 349 11.73 18.89 13.95
CA SER A 349 12.64 19.49 12.96
C SER A 349 13.72 18.52 12.49
N LYS A 350 14.29 17.71 13.39
CA LYS A 350 15.23 16.65 12.98
C LYS A 350 14.56 15.60 12.09
N CYS A 351 13.28 15.29 12.34
CA CYS A 351 12.53 14.34 11.53
C CYS A 351 12.28 14.90 10.12
N GLU A 352 11.92 16.19 10.05
CA GLU A 352 11.79 16.95 8.80
C GLU A 352 13.11 16.94 8.02
N GLU A 353 14.22 17.31 8.65
CA GLU A 353 15.57 17.26 8.06
C GLU A 353 15.92 15.85 7.57
N CYS A 354 15.63 14.82 8.36
CA CYS A 354 15.88 13.43 7.98
C CYS A 354 15.09 13.03 6.73
N VAL A 355 13.82 13.44 6.63
CA VAL A 355 12.99 13.15 5.46
C VAL A 355 13.53 13.89 4.24
N GLU A 356 13.74 15.20 4.34
CA GLU A 356 14.12 16.04 3.20
C GLU A 356 15.54 15.75 2.69
N GLN A 357 16.49 15.55 3.59
CA GLN A 357 17.91 15.44 3.23
C GLN A 357 18.33 14.00 2.93
N ASN A 358 17.68 13.00 3.54
CA ASN A 358 18.14 11.60 3.44
C ASN A 358 17.14 10.67 2.77
N LEU A 359 15.83 10.90 2.89
CA LEU A 359 14.81 10.00 2.33
C LEU A 359 14.27 10.47 0.98
N VAL A 360 13.94 11.76 0.84
CA VAL A 360 13.44 12.35 -0.41
C VAL A 360 14.40 12.18 -1.59
N PRO A 361 15.74 12.31 -1.44
CA PRO A 361 16.66 12.06 -2.56
C PRO A 361 16.56 10.63 -3.10
N ILE A 362 16.41 9.63 -2.22
CA ILE A 362 16.21 8.23 -2.63
C ILE A 362 14.90 8.09 -3.41
N LEU A 363 13.83 8.75 -2.99
CA LEU A 363 12.54 8.70 -3.69
C LEU A 363 12.52 9.46 -5.02
N ARG A 364 13.34 10.51 -5.15
CA ARG A 364 13.52 11.20 -6.43
C ARG A 364 14.15 10.27 -7.47
N GLU A 365 15.04 9.38 -7.04
CA GLU A 365 15.66 8.37 -7.90
C GLU A 365 14.75 7.14 -8.11
N GLU A 366 14.12 6.66 -7.05
CA GLU A 366 13.30 5.45 -7.03
C GLU A 366 11.91 5.70 -6.39
N PRO A 367 10.97 6.31 -7.13
CA PRO A 367 9.66 6.68 -6.59
C PRO A 367 8.85 5.49 -6.05
N CYS A 368 9.05 4.29 -6.60
CA CYS A 368 8.35 3.07 -6.16
C CYS A 368 8.64 2.70 -4.69
N LEU A 369 9.71 3.25 -4.09
CA LEU A 369 10.09 2.98 -2.71
C LEU A 369 9.34 3.82 -1.66
N ARG A 370 8.40 4.71 -2.05
CA ARG A 370 7.62 5.51 -1.09
C ARG A 370 6.74 4.63 -0.18
N SER A 371 6.21 3.55 -0.73
CA SER A 371 5.33 2.67 0.02
C SER A 371 6.09 1.92 1.13
N GLY A 372 5.38 1.56 2.20
CA GLY A 372 5.97 0.76 3.28
C GLY A 372 6.67 1.63 4.33
N SER A 373 7.97 1.44 4.52
CA SER A 373 8.71 2.07 5.63
C SER A 373 8.66 3.60 5.59
N PHE A 374 8.71 4.21 4.40
CA PHE A 374 8.65 5.66 4.28
C PHE A 374 7.26 6.21 4.63
N THR A 375 6.18 5.62 4.11
CA THR A 375 4.79 5.91 4.56
C THR A 375 4.68 5.84 6.09
N GLY A 376 5.28 4.81 6.72
CA GLY A 376 5.25 4.68 8.18
C GLY A 376 5.96 5.80 8.95
N VAL A 377 7.02 6.40 8.37
CA VAL A 377 7.66 7.60 8.96
C VAL A 377 6.72 8.79 8.88
N LEU A 378 6.10 9.00 7.72
CA LEU A 378 5.22 10.14 7.49
C LEU A 378 3.94 10.05 8.32
N GLU A 379 3.32 8.87 8.44
CA GLU A 379 2.15 8.68 9.32
C GLU A 379 2.48 9.07 10.78
N GLU A 380 3.61 8.60 11.31
CA GLU A 380 4.06 8.88 12.68
C GLU A 380 4.43 10.37 12.89
N TYR A 381 5.06 10.97 11.88
CA TYR A 381 5.38 12.40 11.90
C TYR A 381 4.11 13.26 11.85
N VAL A 382 3.14 12.90 11.00
CA VAL A 382 1.83 13.56 10.94
C VAL A 382 1.12 13.45 12.29
N GLU A 383 1.07 12.25 12.89
CA GLU A 383 0.52 12.04 14.23
C GLU A 383 1.14 12.98 15.25
N ALA A 384 2.47 13.07 15.27
CA ALA A 384 3.20 13.95 16.18
C ALA A 384 2.91 15.45 15.95
N LYS A 385 2.84 15.91 14.69
CA LYS A 385 2.48 17.30 14.34
C LYS A 385 1.04 17.64 14.72
N LEU A 386 0.11 16.74 14.43
CA LEU A 386 -1.29 16.90 14.80
C LEU A 386 -1.45 16.90 16.32
N PHE A 387 -0.72 16.06 17.04
CA PHE A 387 -0.79 16.02 18.50
C PHE A 387 -0.20 17.28 19.13
N ALA A 388 0.91 17.81 18.60
CA ALA A 388 1.46 19.10 19.03
C ALA A 388 0.46 20.24 18.84
N ALA A 389 -0.10 20.37 17.64
CA ALA A 389 -1.09 21.41 17.33
C ALA A 389 -2.40 21.24 18.13
N TRP A 390 -2.79 19.99 18.43
CA TRP A 390 -3.92 19.73 19.30
C TRP A 390 -3.59 20.19 20.73
N LEU A 391 -2.39 19.93 21.26
CA LEU A 391 -1.99 20.36 22.61
C LEU A 391 -1.81 21.88 22.75
N GLU A 392 -1.57 22.59 21.65
CA GLU A 392 -1.55 24.06 21.66
C GLU A 392 -2.95 24.63 21.93
N GLU A 393 -3.04 25.48 22.94
CA GLU A 393 -4.22 26.27 23.27
C GLU A 393 -4.04 27.67 22.69
N SER A 394 -5.02 28.18 21.94
CA SER A 394 -4.97 29.52 21.35
C SER A 394 -5.97 30.43 22.04
N GLU A 395 -5.54 31.59 22.52
CA GLU A 395 -6.45 32.61 23.05
C GLU A 395 -7.38 33.20 21.97
N GLU A 396 -6.97 33.16 20.70
CA GLU A 396 -7.70 33.72 19.55
C GLU A 396 -8.71 32.72 18.95
N LYS A 397 -8.52 31.42 19.16
CA LYS A 397 -9.42 30.36 18.69
C LYS A 397 -9.82 29.50 19.90
N LYS A 398 -11.06 29.68 20.38
CA LYS A 398 -11.64 28.82 21.43
C LYS A 398 -11.67 27.36 20.95
N GLY A 399 -10.62 26.59 21.24
CA GLY A 399 -10.64 25.15 20.98
C GLY A 399 -9.33 24.49 20.61
N ARG A 400 -9.38 23.16 20.59
CA ARG A 400 -8.31 22.29 20.08
C ARG A 400 -8.38 22.26 18.55
N ARG A 401 -7.22 22.33 17.89
CA ARG A 401 -7.13 22.40 16.42
C ARG A 401 -6.54 21.13 15.81
N ILE A 402 -7.04 20.76 14.64
CA ILE A 402 -6.44 19.77 13.75
C ILE A 402 -5.83 20.52 12.56
N LEU A 403 -4.57 20.25 12.21
CA LEU A 403 -3.91 20.88 11.07
C LEU A 403 -4.51 20.38 9.76
N LEU A 404 -4.55 21.25 8.74
CA LEU A 404 -4.83 20.86 7.37
C LEU A 404 -3.56 20.25 6.73
N PRO A 405 -3.68 19.36 5.72
CA PRO A 405 -2.53 18.74 5.07
C PRO A 405 -1.47 19.73 4.59
N GLN A 406 -1.88 20.87 4.02
CA GLN A 406 -0.97 21.92 3.52
C GLN A 406 -0.25 22.72 4.61
N GLU A 407 -0.60 22.53 5.88
CA GLU A 407 0.11 23.15 7.02
C GLU A 407 1.24 22.26 7.53
N ILE A 408 1.38 21.06 6.97
CA ILE A 408 2.47 20.15 7.28
C ILE A 408 3.59 20.42 6.27
N PRO A 409 4.82 20.73 6.72
CA PRO A 409 5.90 21.19 5.84
C PRO A 409 6.47 20.11 4.91
N LEU A 410 6.16 18.84 5.17
CA LEU A 410 6.59 17.72 4.34
C LEU A 410 5.54 17.40 3.26
N PRO A 411 5.94 16.86 2.10
CA PRO A 411 5.01 16.42 1.06
C PRO A 411 4.27 15.15 1.50
N ILE A 412 3.16 15.32 2.21
CA ILE A 412 2.31 14.24 2.74
C ILE A 412 1.22 13.86 1.72
N SER A 413 1.06 12.56 1.44
CA SER A 413 -0.07 12.08 0.64
C SER A 413 -1.37 12.03 1.46
N THR A 414 -2.52 11.96 0.80
CA THR A 414 -3.80 11.84 1.49
C THR A 414 -3.87 10.60 2.38
N ASP A 415 -3.37 9.46 1.90
CA ASP A 415 -3.29 8.22 2.68
C ASP A 415 -2.44 8.38 3.95
N GLU A 416 -1.27 9.02 3.85
CA GLU A 416 -0.36 9.26 4.98
C GLU A 416 -0.96 10.21 6.02
N PHE A 417 -1.63 11.27 5.54
CA PHE A 417 -2.30 12.22 6.43
C PHE A 417 -3.44 11.57 7.21
N ILE A 418 -4.33 10.83 6.51
CA ILE A 418 -5.44 10.15 7.15
C ILE A 418 -4.93 9.07 8.10
N GLY A 419 -3.85 8.36 7.72
CA GLY A 419 -3.13 7.44 8.59
C GLY A 419 -2.75 8.05 9.93
N GLY A 420 -1.98 9.15 9.91
CA GLY A 420 -1.57 9.88 11.12
C GLY A 420 -2.74 10.50 11.89
N LEU A 421 -3.79 10.96 11.20
CA LEU A 421 -5.01 11.48 11.84
C LEU A 421 -5.79 10.39 12.62
N MET A 422 -5.82 9.16 12.10
CA MET A 422 -6.42 8.03 12.82
C MET A 422 -5.58 7.65 14.05
N ASP A 423 -4.26 7.62 13.89
CA ASP A 423 -3.32 7.23 14.95
C ASP A 423 -3.29 8.28 16.10
N LEU A 424 -3.40 9.58 15.78
CA LEU A 424 -3.62 10.68 16.74
C LEU A 424 -4.68 10.38 17.80
N THR A 425 -5.78 9.72 17.43
CA THR A 425 -6.87 9.41 18.38
C THR A 425 -6.40 8.47 19.50
N GLY A 426 -5.38 7.66 19.26
CA GLY A 426 -4.71 6.84 20.27
C GLY A 426 -3.95 7.70 21.27
N GLU A 427 -3.21 8.71 20.81
CA GLU A 427 -2.46 9.62 21.69
C GLU A 427 -3.37 10.57 22.47
N ILE A 428 -4.47 11.04 21.87
CA ILE A 428 -5.56 11.73 22.59
C ILE A 428 -6.14 10.82 23.68
N GLY A 429 -6.37 9.54 23.36
CA GLY A 429 -6.83 8.55 24.33
C GLY A 429 -5.84 8.39 25.50
N ARG A 430 -4.54 8.37 25.21
CA ARG A 430 -3.49 8.29 26.22
C ARG A 430 -3.41 9.55 27.08
N HIS A 431 -3.58 10.72 26.48
CA HIS A 431 -3.69 12.00 27.21
C HIS A 431 -4.91 12.01 28.14
N ALA A 432 -6.05 11.49 27.67
CA ALA A 432 -7.25 11.38 28.49
C ALA A 432 -7.03 10.54 29.75
N VAL A 433 -6.29 9.43 29.66
CA VAL A 433 -5.93 8.63 30.84
C VAL A 433 -5.14 9.46 31.86
N GLN A 434 -4.16 10.25 31.41
CA GLN A 434 -3.38 11.14 32.29
C GLN A 434 -4.27 12.19 32.96
N ARG A 435 -5.17 12.83 32.21
CA ARG A 435 -6.16 13.79 32.76
C ARG A 435 -7.10 13.11 33.75
N GLY A 436 -7.53 11.88 33.46
CA GLY A 436 -8.36 11.07 34.33
C GLY A 436 -7.68 10.73 35.66
N THR A 437 -6.37 10.46 35.67
CA THR A 437 -5.59 10.21 36.89
C THR A 437 -5.58 11.41 37.84
N VAL A 438 -5.51 12.63 37.31
CA VAL A 438 -5.60 13.88 38.09
C VAL A 438 -7.04 14.38 38.26
N ARG A 439 -8.04 13.54 37.93
CA ARG A 439 -9.48 13.82 38.05
C ARG A 439 -9.95 15.05 37.28
N ASP A 440 -9.27 15.39 36.18
CA ASP A 440 -9.72 16.43 35.28
C ASP A 440 -10.76 15.88 34.30
N LYS A 441 -12.03 15.91 34.74
CA LYS A 441 -13.17 15.47 33.93
C LYS A 441 -13.34 16.31 32.66
N ALA A 442 -13.11 17.62 32.73
CA ALA A 442 -13.23 18.52 31.58
C ALA A 442 -12.21 18.17 30.49
N GLY A 443 -10.97 17.87 30.87
CA GLY A 443 -9.93 17.39 29.95
C GLY A 443 -10.27 16.04 29.31
N VAL A 444 -10.84 15.10 30.07
CA VAL A 444 -11.30 13.81 29.50
C VAL A 444 -12.47 14.03 28.54
N GLU A 445 -13.40 14.92 28.86
CA GLU A 445 -14.51 15.28 27.98
C GLU A 445 -14.01 15.88 26.67
N LEU A 446 -13.03 16.80 26.73
CA LEU A 446 -12.37 17.36 25.55
C LEU A 446 -11.72 16.29 24.67
N CYS A 447 -11.04 15.30 25.27
CA CYS A 447 -10.46 14.18 24.54
C CYS A 447 -11.51 13.33 23.83
N LEU A 448 -12.65 13.07 24.49
CA LEU A 448 -13.77 12.35 23.90
C LEU A 448 -14.35 13.13 22.72
N GLN A 449 -14.62 14.42 22.90
CA GLN A 449 -15.17 15.26 21.84
C GLN A 449 -14.21 15.30 20.65
N SER A 450 -12.91 15.44 20.88
CA SER A 450 -11.90 15.43 19.82
C SER A 450 -11.93 14.12 19.02
N SER A 451 -11.98 12.99 19.71
CA SER A 451 -12.02 11.66 19.08
C SER A 451 -13.33 11.43 18.33
N LYS A 452 -14.46 11.90 18.85
CA LYS A 452 -15.78 11.85 18.17
C LYS A 452 -15.79 12.68 16.90
N THR A 453 -15.23 13.88 16.96
CA THR A 453 -15.11 14.79 15.83
C THR A 453 -14.29 14.15 14.70
N VAL A 454 -13.12 13.59 15.01
CA VAL A 454 -12.32 12.83 14.03
C VAL A 454 -13.12 11.65 13.48
N TYR A 455 -13.75 10.85 14.33
CA TYR A 455 -14.52 9.68 13.89
C TYR A 455 -15.69 10.04 12.95
N ASN A 456 -16.44 11.09 13.27
CA ASN A 456 -17.54 11.57 12.44
C ASN A 456 -17.01 12.16 11.13
N GLY A 457 -15.91 12.90 11.17
CA GLY A 457 -15.21 13.39 9.98
C GLY A 457 -14.81 12.27 9.04
N LEU A 458 -14.18 11.21 9.56
CA LEU A 458 -13.82 10.01 8.79
C LEU A 458 -15.04 9.31 8.18
N LYS A 459 -16.18 9.27 8.88
CA LYS A 459 -17.43 8.73 8.33
C LYS A 459 -17.97 9.56 7.16
N LEU A 460 -17.83 10.89 7.23
CA LEU A 460 -18.26 11.79 6.16
C LEU A 460 -17.44 11.61 4.87
N LEU A 461 -16.16 11.22 4.99
CA LEU A 461 -15.31 10.89 3.84
C LEU A 461 -15.80 9.63 3.09
N GLY A 462 -16.67 8.81 3.69
CA GLY A 462 -17.18 7.59 3.09
C GLY A 462 -16.10 6.50 2.96
N LYS A 463 -15.76 6.12 1.72
CA LYS A 463 -14.79 5.06 1.46
C LYS A 463 -13.36 5.62 1.55
N ILE A 464 -12.69 5.34 2.66
CA ILE A 464 -11.30 5.77 2.87
C ILE A 464 -10.34 4.82 2.12
N PRO A 465 -9.42 5.37 1.29
CA PRO A 465 -8.42 4.59 0.57
C PRO A 465 -7.41 3.87 1.50
N GLY A 466 -6.70 2.89 0.95
CA GLY A 466 -5.70 2.10 1.69
C GLY A 466 -6.21 0.77 2.30
N ARG A 467 -5.38 -0.28 2.25
CA ARG A 467 -5.76 -1.65 2.70
C ARG A 467 -6.08 -1.74 4.19
N SER A 468 -5.55 -0.83 5.01
CA SER A 468 -5.69 -0.86 6.47
C SER A 468 -6.68 0.17 7.01
N SER A 469 -7.32 0.96 6.15
CA SER A 469 -8.22 2.04 6.55
C SER A 469 -9.41 1.54 7.38
N ALA A 470 -10.10 0.49 6.94
CA ALA A 470 -11.22 -0.08 7.68
C ALA A 470 -10.81 -0.55 9.10
N LYS A 471 -9.61 -1.13 9.24
CA LYS A 471 -9.08 -1.55 10.53
C LYS A 471 -8.75 -0.33 11.42
N LYS A 472 -8.08 0.68 10.87
CA LYS A 472 -7.73 1.92 11.60
C LYS A 472 -9.00 2.69 12.01
N VAL A 473 -10.01 2.83 11.16
CA VAL A 473 -11.32 3.42 11.51
C VAL A 473 -12.00 2.67 12.66
N ALA A 474 -11.97 1.33 12.63
CA ALA A 474 -12.49 0.53 13.74
C ALA A 474 -11.70 0.74 15.04
N MET A 475 -10.39 1.04 14.97
CA MET A 475 -9.59 1.40 16.15
C MET A 475 -9.98 2.78 16.70
N VAL A 476 -10.22 3.77 15.83
CA VAL A 476 -10.75 5.09 16.23
C VAL A 476 -12.07 4.94 16.97
N GLN A 477 -13.00 4.14 16.43
CA GLN A 477 -14.28 3.85 17.10
C GLN A 477 -14.07 3.26 18.51
N LYS A 478 -13.18 2.26 18.64
CA LYS A 478 -12.88 1.66 19.95
C LYS A 478 -12.27 2.66 20.93
N ASN A 479 -11.47 3.62 20.47
CA ASN A 479 -10.91 4.67 21.31
C ASN A 479 -12.03 5.59 21.84
N VAL A 480 -12.99 5.97 20.99
CA VAL A 480 -14.19 6.72 21.40
C VAL A 480 -14.97 5.95 22.48
N GLU A 481 -15.28 4.68 22.25
CA GLU A 481 -16.03 3.83 23.21
C GLU A 481 -15.32 3.71 24.56
N LYS A 482 -13.98 3.61 24.56
CA LYS A 482 -13.19 3.59 25.80
C LYS A 482 -13.30 4.92 26.56
N LEU A 483 -13.19 6.05 25.87
CA LEU A 483 -13.31 7.37 26.49
C LEU A 483 -14.72 7.63 27.04
N GLU A 484 -15.76 7.17 26.34
CA GLU A 484 -17.14 7.20 26.86
C GLU A 484 -17.27 6.41 28.16
N ARG A 485 -16.67 5.21 28.23
CA ARG A 485 -16.67 4.40 29.45
C ARG A 485 -15.94 5.10 30.59
N VAL A 486 -14.78 5.71 30.34
CA VAL A 486 -14.03 6.45 31.39
C VAL A 486 -14.86 7.61 31.96
N LEU A 487 -15.52 8.41 31.11
CA LEU A 487 -16.39 9.51 31.58
C LEU A 487 -17.63 9.01 32.32
N TYR A 488 -18.20 7.90 31.87
CA TYR A 488 -19.32 7.26 32.55
C TYR A 488 -18.91 6.80 33.96
N GLU A 489 -17.76 6.14 34.08
CA GLU A 489 -17.21 5.70 35.37
C GLU A 489 -16.93 6.88 36.31
N GLN A 490 -16.31 7.95 35.81
CA GLN A 490 -16.10 9.18 36.58
C GLN A 490 -17.42 9.79 37.08
N SER A 491 -18.43 9.84 36.21
CA SER A 491 -19.76 10.37 36.56
C SER A 491 -20.47 9.49 37.60
N LEU A 492 -20.32 8.17 37.53
CA LEU A 492 -20.81 7.25 38.56
C LEU A 492 -20.13 7.47 39.91
N MET A 493 -18.81 7.67 39.92
CA MET A 493 -18.06 7.93 41.16
C MET A 493 -18.48 9.25 41.82
N GLU A 494 -18.72 10.29 41.02
CA GLU A 494 -19.25 11.58 41.50
C GLU A 494 -20.65 11.42 42.11
N MET A 495 -21.56 10.72 41.43
CA MET A 495 -22.92 10.47 41.91
C MET A 495 -22.95 9.62 43.18
N ALA A 496 -22.02 8.69 43.34
CA ALA A 496 -21.88 7.87 44.55
C ALA A 496 -21.29 8.64 45.75
N GLY A 497 -20.98 9.93 45.62
CA GLY A 497 -20.46 10.77 46.70
C GLY A 497 -19.03 10.45 47.14
N ARG A 498 -18.32 9.56 46.42
CA ARG A 498 -16.91 9.24 46.71
C ARG A 498 -16.00 10.34 46.17
N LYS A 499 -15.87 11.44 46.92
CA LYS A 499 -14.88 12.49 46.64
C LYS A 499 -13.46 12.13 47.11
N GLU A 500 -13.31 11.18 48.02
CA GLU A 500 -12.02 10.88 48.66
C GLU A 500 -11.73 9.37 48.72
N PHE A 501 -10.60 9.00 48.11
CA PHE A 501 -9.74 7.95 48.63
C PHE A 501 -8.44 8.69 48.91
N ALA A 502 -8.15 8.97 50.18
CA ALA A 502 -6.80 9.36 50.57
C ALA A 502 -5.91 8.18 50.18
N SER A 503 -4.94 8.40 49.30
CA SER A 503 -3.88 7.41 49.12
C SER A 503 -3.07 7.40 50.41
N SER A 504 -3.33 6.44 51.28
CA SER A 504 -2.43 6.09 52.37
C SER A 504 -1.18 5.47 51.76
N VAL A 505 -0.26 6.32 51.30
CA VAL A 505 1.14 5.96 51.07
C VAL A 505 1.95 6.80 52.05
N GLU A 506 2.05 6.23 53.24
CA GLU A 506 3.12 6.33 54.25
C GLU A 506 4.01 7.59 54.23
N GLU A 507 3.68 8.55 55.10
CA GLU A 507 4.71 9.28 55.84
C GLU A 507 5.25 8.35 56.93
N GLY A 508 6.41 7.76 56.66
CA GLY A 508 7.09 6.82 57.55
C GLY A 508 8.60 7.05 57.59
N PHE A 509 9.03 8.30 57.78
CA PHE A 509 10.39 8.60 58.27
C PHE A 509 10.25 9.45 59.54
N GLY A 510 9.83 8.79 60.61
CA GLY A 510 9.94 9.31 61.96
C GLY A 510 11.40 9.32 62.39
N ASN A 511 11.87 10.51 62.76
CA ASN A 511 13.05 10.72 63.60
C ASN A 511 12.96 9.82 64.84
N ASP A 512 13.90 8.90 64.98
CA ASP A 512 14.20 8.26 66.26
C ASP A 512 15.43 8.97 66.85
N ASN A 513 15.15 10.06 67.59
CA ASN A 513 16.08 10.63 68.57
C ASN A 513 15.61 10.15 69.95
N GLY A 514 16.31 9.17 70.50
CA GLY A 514 16.18 8.74 71.89
C GLY A 514 17.56 8.49 72.48
N GLU A 515 18.07 9.48 73.21
CA GLU A 515 19.20 9.36 74.13
C GLU A 515 18.77 8.71 75.46
N GLU A 516 19.68 7.90 76.01
CA GLU A 516 19.94 7.55 77.42
C GLU A 516 18.96 6.68 78.24
N ASN A 517 19.32 5.39 78.41
CA ASN A 517 20.02 4.90 79.62
C ASN A 517 20.58 3.48 79.42
#